data_AF-A0AAW8H2W3-F1
#
_entry.id   AF-A0AAW8H2W3-F1
#
_cell.length_a   1.000
_cell.length_b   1.000
_cell.length_c   1.000
_cell.angle_alpha   90.00
_cell.angle_beta   90.00
_cell.angle_gamma   90.00
#
_symmetry.space_group_name_H-M   'P 1'
#
loop_
_entity.id
_entity.type
_entity.pdbx_description
1 polymer ?
#
loop_
_entity_poly.entity_id
_entity_poly.type
_entity_poly.pdbx_seq_one_letter_code
_entity_poly.pdbx_strand_id
1 'polypeptide(L)' 'MPRSYEIRAAFVEAIQQNQKGYICIRTSDFIASLREKNWHFSRADANQWIKRYQPDFADKTTDGSENRYWILRNMGRVF' A
#
# COMPACT_ATOMS: atom_id res chain seq x y z
N MET A 1 2.00 -10.25 -21.01
CA MET A 1 2.97 -9.15 -20.79
C MET A 1 3.32 -9.11 -19.30
N PRO A 2 4.58 -9.36 -18.90
CA PRO A 2 4.88 -9.84 -17.55
C PRO A 2 5.45 -8.77 -16.58
N ARG A 3 5.02 -7.51 -16.63
CA ARG A 3 5.60 -6.45 -15.76
C ARG A 3 4.63 -5.79 -14.78
N SER A 4 3.36 -5.67 -15.16
CA SER A 4 2.34 -5.06 -14.29
C SER A 4 1.93 -5.93 -13.10
N TYR A 5 2.08 -7.27 -13.20
CA TYR A 5 1.77 -8.17 -12.10
C TYR A 5 2.78 -8.04 -10.95
N GLU A 6 4.03 -7.66 -11.23
CA GLU A 6 5.09 -7.55 -10.22
C GLU A 6 4.81 -6.39 -9.25
N ILE A 7 4.28 -5.28 -9.76
CA ILE A 7 3.87 -4.14 -8.93
C ILE A 7 2.72 -4.56 -8.00
N ARG A 8 1.76 -5.34 -8.50
CA ARG A 8 0.67 -5.88 -7.68
C ARG A 8 1.18 -6.93 -6.67
N ALA A 9 2.15 -7.76 -7.05
CA ALA A 9 2.78 -8.71 -6.14
C ALA A 9 3.52 -7.99 -5.01
N ALA A 10 4.30 -6.95 -5.35
CA ALA A 10 4.95 -6.08 -4.37
C ALA A 10 3.94 -5.44 -3.40
N PHE A 11 2.78 -5.02 -3.91
CA PHE A 11 1.72 -4.48 -3.06
C PHE A 11 1.20 -5.51 -2.08
N VAL A 12 0.93 -6.74 -2.53
CA VAL A 12 0.42 -7.83 -1.68
C VAL A 12 1.44 -8.23 -0.61
N GLU A 13 2.73 -8.29 -0.96
CA GLU A 13 3.82 -8.57 0.00
C GLU A 13 3.97 -7.48 1.06
N ALA A 14 3.70 -6.22 0.69
CA ALA A 14 3.75 -5.10 1.62
C ALA A 14 2.53 -5.05 2.57
N ILE A 15 1.49 -5.85 2.35
CA ILE A 15 0.32 -5.91 3.23
C ILE A 15 0.72 -6.42 4.61
N GLN A 16 0.34 -5.67 5.63
CA GLN A 16 0.55 -6.03 7.03
C GLN A 16 -0.75 -5.91 7.80
N GLN A 17 -0.86 -6.65 8.89
CA GLN A 17 -1.96 -6.50 9.85
C GLN A 17 -1.47 -5.70 11.06
N ASN A 18 -2.14 -4.62 11.40
CA ASN A 18 -1.80 -3.83 12.59
C ASN A 18 -2.27 -4.55 13.88
N GLN A 19 -1.86 -4.02 15.04
CA GLN A 19 -2.21 -4.57 16.35
C GLN A 19 -3.71 -4.69 16.63
N LYS A 20 -4.53 -3.87 15.95
CA LYS A 20 -6.01 -3.89 16.07
C LYS A 20 -6.67 -4.84 15.08
N GLY A 21 -5.87 -5.59 14.32
CA GLY A 21 -6.34 -6.56 13.35
C GLY A 21 -6.66 -5.97 11.96
N TYR A 22 -6.42 -4.69 11.72
CA TYR A 22 -6.69 -4.08 10.41
C TYR A 22 -5.57 -4.35 9.41
N ILE A 23 -5.95 -4.70 8.19
CA ILE A 23 -5.12 -4.74 7.00
C ILE A 23 -4.69 -3.32 6.63
N CYS A 24 -3.39 -3.11 6.59
CA CYS A 24 -2.77 -1.82 6.33
C CYS A 24 -1.45 -1.96 5.56
N ILE A 25 -1.05 -0.85 4.94
CA ILE A 25 0.20 -0.72 4.20
C ILE A 25 0.80 0.65 4.53
N ARG A 26 2.12 0.72 4.61
CA ARG A 26 2.85 1.98 4.55
C ARG A 26 3.50 2.15 3.19
N THR A 27 3.51 3.37 2.66
CA THR A 27 4.13 3.68 1.35
C THR A 27 5.60 3.27 1.30
N SER A 28 6.35 3.42 2.39
CA SER A 28 7.74 2.93 2.50
C SER A 28 7.86 1.44 2.26
N ASP A 29 6.93 0.65 2.77
CA ASP A 29 6.99 -0.81 2.75
C ASP A 29 6.65 -1.29 1.34
N PHE A 30 5.65 -0.67 0.72
CA PHE A 30 5.37 -0.90 -0.70
C PHE A 30 6.57 -0.56 -1.60
N ILE A 31 7.27 0.55 -1.34
CA ILE A 31 8.49 0.91 -2.08
C ILE A 31 9.62 -0.09 -1.83
N ALA A 32 9.75 -0.63 -0.61
CA ALA A 32 10.74 -1.66 -0.31
C ALA A 32 10.50 -2.92 -1.15
N SER A 33 9.25 -3.43 -1.15
CA SER A 33 8.87 -4.60 -1.96
C SER A 33 9.01 -4.35 -3.47
N LEU A 34 8.77 -3.12 -3.93
CA LEU A 34 9.02 -2.73 -5.32
C LEU A 34 10.51 -2.81 -5.67
N ARG A 35 11.40 -2.34 -4.79
CA ARG A 35 12.85 -2.37 -5.02
C ARG A 35 13.39 -3.81 -5.12
N GLU A 36 12.86 -4.73 -4.33
CA GLU A 36 13.21 -6.16 -4.43
C GLU A 36 12.89 -6.75 -5.82
N LYS A 37 11.93 -6.15 -6.53
CA LYS A 37 11.52 -6.52 -7.89
C LYS A 37 12.12 -5.60 -8.97
N ASN A 38 13.15 -4.82 -8.63
CA ASN A 38 13.80 -3.84 -9.52
C ASN A 38 12.89 -2.71 -10.03
N TRP A 39 11.84 -2.37 -9.27
CA TRP A 39 10.97 -1.22 -9.52
C TRP A 39 11.35 -0.05 -8.62
N HIS A 40 11.56 1.11 -9.21
CA HIS A 40 11.99 2.33 -8.50
C HIS A 40 10.89 3.38 -8.55
N PHE A 41 10.03 3.39 -7.53
CA PHE A 41 8.99 4.40 -7.38
C PHE A 41 9.41 5.49 -6.39
N SER A 42 9.03 6.73 -6.67
CA SER A 42 8.99 7.77 -5.64
C SER A 42 7.81 7.54 -4.69
N ARG A 43 7.79 8.23 -3.55
CA ARG A 43 6.62 8.19 -2.65
C ARG A 43 5.37 8.71 -3.33
N ALA A 44 5.49 9.78 -4.12
CA ALA A 44 4.38 10.30 -4.91
C ALA A 44 3.83 9.26 -5.90
N ASP A 45 4.70 8.57 -6.64
CA ASP A 45 4.30 7.55 -7.63
C ASP A 45 3.61 6.36 -6.97
N ALA A 46 4.20 5.86 -5.87
CA ALA A 46 3.62 4.77 -5.09
C ALA A 46 2.24 5.15 -4.53
N ASN A 47 2.10 6.37 -4.00
CA ASN A 47 0.82 6.87 -3.52
C ASN A 47 -0.22 7.01 -4.63
N GLN A 48 0.17 7.51 -5.81
CA GLN A 48 -0.73 7.62 -6.96
C GLN A 48 -1.15 6.23 -7.47
N TRP A 49 -0.22 5.27 -7.49
CA TRP A 49 -0.53 3.90 -7.85
C TRP A 49 -1.56 3.27 -6.90
N ILE A 50 -1.37 3.39 -5.58
CA ILE A 50 -2.31 2.86 -4.59
C ILE A 50 -3.70 3.52 -4.77
N LYS A 51 -3.76 4.85 -4.92
CA LYS A 51 -5.03 5.56 -5.18
C LYS A 51 -5.75 5.06 -6.43
N ARG A 52 -4.99 4.79 -7.50
CA ARG A 52 -5.54 4.44 -8.80
C ARG A 52 -6.02 2.99 -8.86
N TYR A 53 -5.28 2.07 -8.25
CA TYR A 53 -5.47 0.63 -8.43
C TYR A 53 -6.04 -0.08 -7.19
N GLN A 54 -5.99 0.54 -6.01
CA GLN A 54 -6.44 -0.03 -4.75
C GLN A 54 -7.45 0.90 -4.06
N PRO A 55 -8.63 1.16 -4.68
CA PRO A 55 -9.61 2.13 -4.18
C PRO A 55 -10.19 1.75 -2.82
N ASP A 56 -10.13 0.47 -2.46
CA ASP A 56 -10.55 -0.03 -1.15
C ASP A 56 -9.60 0.38 -0.02
N PHE A 57 -8.38 0.82 -0.31
CA PHE A 57 -7.51 1.39 0.71
C PHE A 57 -7.79 2.90 0.91
N ALA A 58 -7.89 3.32 2.16
CA ALA A 58 -8.03 4.71 2.56
C ALA A 58 -6.72 5.22 3.17
N ASP A 59 -6.34 6.44 2.79
CA ASP A 59 -5.24 7.17 3.43
C ASP A 59 -5.68 7.64 4.82
N LYS A 60 -4.88 7.32 5.83
CA LYS A 60 -5.06 7.70 7.24
C LYS A 60 -3.84 8.41 7.82
N THR A 61 -2.96 8.93 6.97
CA THR A 61 -1.82 9.74 7.43
C THR A 61 -2.29 11.01 8.11
N THR A 62 -1.77 11.25 9.32
CA THR A 62 -2.09 12.42 10.14
C THR A 62 -0.99 13.47 10.13
N ASP A 63 0.23 13.09 9.79
CA ASP A 63 1.43 13.93 9.85
C ASP A 63 1.74 14.71 8.55
N GLY A 64 0.94 14.52 7.50
CA GLY A 64 1.12 15.19 6.21
C GLY A 64 2.30 14.67 5.37
N SER A 65 3.03 13.64 5.81
CA SER A 65 4.11 13.04 5.03
C SER A 65 3.60 12.31 3.79
N GLU A 66 4.45 12.23 2.77
CA GLU A 66 4.25 11.34 1.64
C GLU A 66 4.42 9.86 2.00
N ASN A 67 4.94 9.54 3.20
CA ASN A 67 4.98 8.17 3.71
C ASN A 67 3.60 7.74 4.23
N ARG A 68 2.65 7.63 3.29
CA ARG A 68 1.24 7.47 3.61
C ARG A 68 0.97 6.14 4.33
N TYR A 69 0.01 6.18 5.25
CA TYR A 69 -0.52 5.03 5.94
C TYR A 69 -1.88 4.68 5.36
N TRP A 70 -1.94 3.58 4.64
CA TRP A 70 -3.11 3.08 3.94
C TRP A 70 -3.77 1.98 4.77
N ILE A 71 -5.09 2.01 4.91
CA ILE A 71 -5.87 1.00 5.62
C ILE A 71 -7.02 0.52 4.74
N LEU A 72 -7.31 -0.78 4.75
CA LEU A 72 -8.45 -1.32 4.02
C LEU A 72 -9.77 -0.76 4.60
N ARG A 73 -10.59 -0.17 3.73
CA ARG A 73 -11.92 0.35 4.05
C ARG A 73 -12.85 -0.81 4.39
N ASN A 74 -13.82 -0.54 5.27
CA ASN A 74 -14.89 -1.47 5.59
C ASN A 74 -14.41 -2.89 5.94
N MET A 75 -13.30 -3.01 6.66
CA MET A 75 -13.01 -4.24 7.40
C MET A 75 -14.11 -4.39 8.44
N GLY A 76 -15.14 -5.16 8.08
CA GLY A 76 -16.32 -5.36 8.89
C GLY A 76 -15.91 -5.68 10.32
N ARG A 77 -16.33 -4.85 11.26
CA ARG A 77 -16.58 -5.34 12.60
C ARG A 77 -17.83 -6.20 12.43
N VAL A 78 -17.63 -7.49 12.18
CA VAL A 78 -18.71 -8.47 12.33
C VAL A 78 -19.08 -8.37 13.81
N PHE A 79 -20.25 -7.80 14.08
CA PHE A 79 -20.83 -7.77 15.42
C PHE A 79 -21.28 -9.18 15.80
#